data_AF-A0A3D4JY48-F1
#
_entry.id   AF-A0A3D4JY48-F1
#
_cell.length_a   1.000
_cell.length_b   1.000
_cell.length_c   1.000
_cell.angle_alpha   90.00
_cell.angle_beta   90.00
_cell.angle_gamma   90.00
#
_symmetry.space_group_name_H-M   'P 1'
#
loop_
_entity.id
_entity.type
_entity.pdbx_description
1 polymer ?
#
loop_
_entity_poly.entity_id
_entity_poly.type
_entity_poly.pdbx_seq_one_letter_code
_entity_poly.pdbx_strand_id
1 'polypeptide(L)'
;MLTLSFAGIFAKDIFGEKRLSIIYFTSGILSSIITLCFHPDNYVGLGASGAIFGMIGAIFGVSCANGFKDNKTIIFVTSGYLLLNVLFGLITNSDNVVHISGFLIGALVSWLFFIRK
;
A
#
# COMPACT_ATOMS: atom_id res chain seq x y z
N MET A 1 -12.91 -4.17 -2.41
CA MET A 1 -12.98 -5.18 -3.48
C MET A 1 -12.75 -4.56 -4.86
N LEU A 2 -13.52 -3.56 -5.30
CA LEU A 2 -13.27 -2.82 -6.56
C LEU A 2 -11.81 -2.30 -6.71
N THR A 3 -11.25 -1.70 -5.66
CA THR A 3 -9.85 -1.24 -5.65
C THR A 3 -8.86 -2.39 -5.84
N LEU A 4 -9.12 -3.57 -5.26
CA LEU A 4 -8.27 -4.74 -5.41
C LEU A 4 -8.28 -5.22 -6.87
N SER A 5 -9.46 -5.26 -7.50
CA SER A 5 -9.59 -5.69 -8.89
C SER A 5 -8.87 -4.75 -9.85
N PHE A 6 -9.07 -3.43 -9.74
CA PHE A 6 -8.42 -2.48 -10.64
C PHE A 6 -6.93 -2.31 -10.32
N ALA A 7 -6.57 -2.04 -9.05
CA ALA A 7 -5.17 -1.88 -8.68
C ALA A 7 -4.37 -3.16 -8.90
N GLY A 8 -4.98 -4.34 -8.68
CA GLY A 8 -4.34 -5.62 -8.95
C GLY A 8 -4.02 -5.84 -10.43
N ILE A 9 -4.91 -5.46 -11.36
CA ILE A 9 -4.65 -5.55 -12.80
C ILE A 9 -3.52 -4.60 -13.20
N PHE A 10 -3.61 -3.32 -12.84
CA PHE A 10 -2.56 -2.34 -13.17
C PHE A 10 -1.22 -2.68 -12.53
N ALA A 11 -1.21 -3.11 -11.27
CA ALA A 11 0.00 -3.51 -10.56
C ALA A 11 0.60 -4.80 -11.16
N LYS A 12 -0.22 -5.71 -11.71
CA LYS A 12 0.27 -6.91 -12.38
C LYS A 12 1.05 -6.55 -13.64
N ASP A 13 0.62 -5.57 -14.41
CA ASP A 13 1.34 -5.13 -15.62
C ASP A 13 2.68 -4.45 -15.27
N ILE A 14 2.74 -3.74 -14.14
CA ILE A 14 3.97 -3.05 -13.69
C ILE A 14 4.97 -4.03 -13.06
N PHE A 15 4.50 -4.92 -12.19
CA PHE A 15 5.35 -5.73 -11.32
C PHE A 15 5.49 -7.18 -11.79
N GLY A 16 4.55 -7.68 -12.59
CA GLY A 16 4.38 -9.11 -12.87
C GLY A 16 3.86 -9.88 -11.66
N GLU A 17 3.38 -11.10 -11.88
CA GLU A 17 2.69 -11.91 -10.86
C GLU A 17 3.55 -12.13 -9.61
N LYS A 18 4.81 -12.57 -9.79
CA LYS A 18 5.68 -12.95 -8.66
C LYS A 18 5.94 -11.78 -7.71
N ARG A 19 6.32 -10.61 -8.24
CA ARG A 19 6.63 -9.43 -7.42
C ARG A 19 5.36 -8.86 -6.79
N LEU A 20 4.25 -8.87 -7.53
CA LEU A 20 2.96 -8.44 -7.00
C LEU A 20 2.51 -9.32 -5.83
N SER A 21 2.64 -10.64 -5.93
CA SER A 21 2.34 -11.55 -4.83
C SER A 21 3.20 -11.26 -3.60
N ILE A 22 4.51 -11.04 -3.77
CA ILE A 22 5.40 -10.67 -2.67
C ILE A 22 4.92 -9.38 -2.02
N ILE A 23 4.72 -8.31 -2.80
CA ILE A 23 4.23 -7.01 -2.32
C ILE A 23 2.92 -7.17 -1.53
N TYR A 24 1.96 -7.92 -2.08
CA TYR A 24 0.65 -8.13 -1.48
C TYR A 24 0.75 -8.82 -0.13
N PHE A 25 1.44 -9.97 -0.06
CA PHE A 25 1.56 -10.75 1.16
C PHE A 25 2.44 -10.06 2.21
N THR A 26 3.58 -9.47 1.82
CA THR A 26 4.43 -8.77 2.78
C THR A 26 3.74 -7.55 3.36
N SER A 27 3.05 -6.77 2.54
CA SER A 27 2.32 -5.59 3.02
C SER A 27 1.16 -6.00 3.92
N GLY A 28 0.37 -7.01 3.54
CA GLY A 28 -0.74 -7.51 4.36
C GLY A 28 -0.29 -8.05 5.71
N ILE A 29 0.73 -8.92 5.74
CA ILE A 29 1.23 -9.54 6.97
C ILE A 29 1.89 -8.49 7.87
N LEU A 30 2.82 -7.69 7.34
CA LEU A 30 3.58 -6.76 8.17
C LEU A 30 2.71 -5.60 8.66
N SER A 31 1.77 -5.07 7.87
CA SER A 31 0.84 -4.04 8.35
C SER A 31 -0.09 -4.56 9.45
N SER A 32 -0.52 -5.82 9.34
CA SER A 32 -1.31 -6.48 10.38
C SER A 32 -0.52 -6.65 11.68
N ILE A 33 0.75 -7.04 11.59
CA ILE A 33 1.64 -7.12 12.76
C ILE A 33 1.85 -5.73 13.38
N ILE A 34 2.12 -4.71 12.55
CA ILE A 34 2.33 -3.35 13.03
C ILE A 34 1.11 -2.86 13.77
N THR A 35 -0.10 -3.00 13.24
CA THR A 35 -1.30 -2.49 13.93
C THR A 35 -1.56 -3.17 15.27
N LEU A 36 -1.24 -4.47 15.40
CA LEU A 36 -1.35 -5.19 16.67
C LEU A 36 -0.45 -4.59 17.75
N CYS A 37 0.68 -3.98 17.38
CA CYS A 37 1.54 -3.26 18.33
C CYS A 37 0.96 -1.91 18.78
N PHE A 38 0.04 -1.32 18.01
CA PHE A 38 -0.56 0.00 18.29
C PHE A 38 -1.96 -0.08 18.90
N HIS A 39 -2.62 -1.25 18.85
CA HIS A 39 -3.93 -1.46 19.46
C HIS A 39 -3.84 -2.43 20.66
N PRO A 40 -4.46 -2.12 21.81
CA PRO A 40 -4.43 -2.96 23.01
C PRO A 40 -5.20 -4.29 22.86
N ASP A 41 -5.04 -5.16 23.86
CA ASP A 41 -5.60 -6.52 23.92
C ASP A 41 -7.07 -6.59 23.44
N ASN A 42 -7.35 -7.55 22.55
CA ASN A 42 -8.61 -7.80 21.82
C ASN A 42 -8.82 -7.05 20.48
N TYR A 43 -7.79 -6.47 19.86
CA TYR A 43 -7.89 -6.00 18.48
C TYR A 43 -8.12 -7.17 17.50
N VAL A 44 -9.31 -7.21 16.89
CA VAL A 44 -9.65 -8.14 15.81
C VAL A 44 -9.44 -7.41 14.48
N GLY A 45 -8.22 -7.49 13.96
CA GLY A 45 -7.87 -6.95 12.64
C GLY A 45 -8.52 -7.75 11.52
N LEU A 46 -9.68 -7.30 11.04
CA LEU A 46 -10.37 -7.89 9.90
C LEU A 46 -10.16 -7.02 8.67
N GLY A 47 -9.23 -7.39 7.78
CA GLY A 47 -9.19 -6.74 6.47
C GLY A 47 -8.01 -7.05 5.57
N ALA A 48 -8.29 -7.26 4.30
CA ALA A 48 -7.29 -7.24 3.22
C ALA A 48 -6.78 -5.82 2.90
N SER A 49 -7.24 -4.79 3.61
CA SER A 49 -6.95 -3.39 3.30
C SER A 49 -5.47 -3.07 3.38
N GLY A 50 -4.73 -3.60 4.36
CA GLY A 50 -3.27 -3.42 4.46
C GLY A 50 -2.53 -3.87 3.20
N ALA A 51 -2.95 -4.99 2.60
CA ALA A 51 -2.38 -5.46 1.34
C ALA A 51 -2.78 -4.58 0.13
N ILE A 52 -4.01 -4.05 0.11
CA ILE A 52 -4.48 -3.10 -0.91
C ILE A 52 -3.68 -1.80 -0.85
N PHE A 53 -3.55 -1.20 0.34
CA PHE A 53 -2.71 -0.02 0.55
C PHE A 53 -1.25 -0.31 0.20
N GLY A 54 -0.76 -1.52 0.48
CA GLY A 54 0.54 -2.00 0.00
C GLY A 54 0.71 -1.97 -1.50
N MET A 55 -0.27 -2.43 -2.28
CA MET A 55 -0.18 -2.34 -3.75
C MET A 55 -0.18 -0.89 -4.25
N ILE A 56 -0.99 -0.01 -3.66
CA ILE A 56 -1.01 1.41 -4.02
C ILE A 56 0.33 2.08 -3.63
N GLY A 57 0.84 1.78 -2.43
CA GLY A 57 2.15 2.21 -1.98
C GLY A 57 3.27 1.70 -2.87
N ALA A 58 3.17 0.47 -3.37
CA ALA A 58 4.14 -0.07 -4.31
C ALA A 58 4.20 0.73 -5.62
N ILE A 59 3.05 1.13 -6.17
CA ILE A 59 2.99 2.02 -7.34
C ILE A 59 3.66 3.37 -7.01
N PHE A 60 3.39 3.94 -5.84
CA PHE A 60 4.07 5.15 -5.37
C PHE A 60 5.60 4.96 -5.31
N GLY A 61 6.07 3.87 -4.69
CA GLY A 61 7.49 3.60 -4.50
C GLY A 61 8.26 3.45 -5.81
N VAL A 62 7.68 2.73 -6.80
CA VAL A 62 8.32 2.58 -8.11
C VAL A 62 8.29 3.88 -8.92
N SER A 63 7.21 4.67 -8.81
CA SER A 63 7.13 5.99 -9.43
C SER A 63 8.18 6.95 -8.85
N CYS A 64 8.44 6.89 -7.55
CA CYS A 64 9.53 7.63 -6.93
C CYS A 64 10.90 7.16 -7.41
N ALA A 65 11.11 5.84 -7.52
CA ALA A 65 12.37 5.26 -8.01
C ALA A 65 12.68 5.63 -9.47
N ASN A 66 11.66 5.70 -10.34
CA ASN A 66 11.80 6.00 -11.76
C ASN A 66 11.89 7.50 -12.08
N GLY A 67 11.90 8.38 -11.07
CA GLY A 67 12.03 9.83 -11.26
C GLY A 67 10.74 10.59 -10.96
N PHE A 68 10.83 11.51 -9.98
CA PHE A 68 9.68 12.27 -9.48
C PHE A 68 9.03 13.19 -10.53
N LYS A 69 9.82 13.84 -11.40
CA LYS A 69 9.31 14.81 -12.38
C LYS A 69 8.38 14.16 -13.40
N ASP A 70 8.78 12.99 -13.91
CA ASP A 70 8.05 12.28 -14.96
C ASP A 70 6.82 11.55 -14.40
N ASN A 71 6.83 11.21 -13.11
CA ASN A 71 5.77 10.46 -12.45
C ASN A 71 4.94 11.29 -11.47
N LYS A 72 5.04 12.64 -11.51
CA LYS A 72 4.42 13.54 -10.53
C LYS A 72 2.92 13.30 -10.34
N THR A 73 2.19 13.03 -11.43
CA THR A 73 0.74 12.75 -11.37
C THR A 73 0.45 11.45 -10.62
N ILE A 74 1.21 10.38 -10.87
CA ILE A 74 1.00 9.09 -10.21
C ILE A 74 1.32 9.22 -8.71
N ILE A 75 2.42 9.89 -8.38
CA ILE A 75 2.82 10.17 -7.00
C ILE A 75 1.73 10.98 -6.28
N PHE A 76 1.18 12.00 -6.94
CA PHE A 76 0.11 12.83 -6.38
C PHE A 76 -1.17 12.03 -6.15
N VAL A 77 -1.61 11.24 -7.13
CA VAL A 77 -2.85 10.44 -7.04
C VAL A 77 -2.73 9.36 -5.97
N THR A 78 -1.62 8.63 -5.92
CA THR A 78 -1.40 7.57 -4.91
C THR A 78 -1.28 8.14 -3.50
N SER A 79 -0.58 9.26 -3.33
CA SER A 79 -0.53 10.00 -2.05
C SER A 79 -1.90 10.54 -1.63
N GLY A 80 -2.65 11.12 -2.59
CA GLY A 80 -3.99 11.63 -2.36
C GLY A 80 -4.98 10.53 -1.98
N TYR A 81 -4.87 9.34 -2.60
CA TYR A 81 -5.66 8.17 -2.23
C TYR A 81 -5.41 7.76 -0.77
N LEU A 82 -4.13 7.67 -0.35
CA LEU A 82 -3.80 7.39 1.04
C LEU A 82 -4.39 8.46 1.97
N LEU A 83 -4.15 9.73 1.69
CA LEU A 83 -4.59 10.85 2.53
C LEU A 83 -6.11 10.85 2.71
N LEU A 84 -6.87 10.73 1.62
CA LEU A 84 -8.32 10.70 1.66
C LEU A 84 -8.82 9.52 2.49
N ASN A 85 -8.27 8.32 2.31
CA ASN A 85 -8.71 7.16 3.08
C ASN A 85 -8.35 7.24 4.57
N VAL A 86 -7.23 7.88 4.92
CA VAL A 86 -6.88 8.16 6.32
C VAL A 86 -7.87 9.15 6.93
N LEU A 87 -8.22 10.22 6.21
CA LEU A 87 -9.23 11.20 6.66
C LEU A 87 -10.61 10.55 6.81
N PHE A 88 -11.03 9.72 5.85
CA PHE A 88 -12.26 8.94 5.96
C PHE A 88 -12.20 7.96 7.13
N GLY A 89 -11.06 7.33 7.37
CA GLY A 89 -10.87 6.40 8.48
C GLY A 89 -11.03 7.05 9.85
N LEU A 90 -10.74 8.34 9.99
CA LEU A 90 -11.04 9.10 11.21
C LEU A 90 -12.56 9.23 11.47
N ILE A 91 -13.37 9.24 10.40
CA ILE A 91 -14.83 9.36 10.49
C ILE A 91 -15.46 7.97 10.71
N THR A 92 -14.96 6.96 10.01
CA THR A 92 -15.54 5.60 10.02
C THR A 92 -14.94 4.68 11.06
N ASN A 93 -14.02 5.16 11.90
CA ASN A 93 -13.20 4.35 12.82
C ASN A 93 -12.48 3.19 12.09
N SER A 94 -12.00 3.45 10.88
CA SER A 94 -11.13 2.48 10.18
C SER A 94 -9.73 2.51 10.77
N ASP A 95 -9.04 1.38 10.70
CA ASP A 95 -7.67 1.28 11.16
C ASP A 95 -6.69 2.00 10.21
N ASN A 96 -6.41 3.26 10.56
CA ASN A 96 -5.46 4.09 9.84
C ASN A 96 -4.02 3.60 9.97
N VAL A 97 -3.67 2.89 11.04
CA VAL A 97 -2.32 2.31 11.23
C VAL A 97 -2.09 1.25 10.17
N VAL A 98 -3.06 0.38 9.91
CA VAL A 98 -2.99 -0.63 8.83
C VAL A 98 -2.85 0.03 7.46
N HIS A 99 -3.60 1.09 7.19
CA HIS A 99 -3.55 1.76 5.87
C HIS A 99 -2.20 2.43 5.62
N ILE A 100 -1.69 3.18 6.60
CA ILE A 100 -0.42 3.89 6.49
C ILE A 100 0.74 2.90 6.44
N SER A 101 0.78 1.93 7.36
CA SER A 101 1.85 0.93 7.38
C SER A 101 1.86 0.06 6.12
N GLY A 102 0.69 -0.39 5.65
CA GLY A 102 0.55 -1.13 4.40
C GLY A 102 1.15 -0.36 3.22
N PHE A 103 0.76 0.91 3.06
CA PHE A 103 1.29 1.78 2.01
C PHE A 103 2.82 1.92 2.09
N LEU A 104 3.36 2.19 3.26
CA LEU A 104 4.80 2.37 3.45
C LEU A 104 5.60 1.09 3.17
N ILE A 105 5.11 -0.06 3.66
CA ILE A 105 5.75 -1.36 3.39
C ILE A 105 5.76 -1.64 1.88
N GLY A 106 4.61 -1.47 1.22
CA GLY A 106 4.52 -1.67 -0.22
C GLY A 106 5.45 -0.77 -1.02
N ALA A 107 5.52 0.52 -0.65
CA ALA A 107 6.43 1.49 -1.27
C ALA A 107 7.90 1.10 -1.10
N LEU A 108 8.30 0.67 0.10
CA LEU A 108 9.66 0.22 0.36
C LEU A 108 10.02 -1.05 -0.42
N VAL A 109 9.13 -2.05 -0.40
CA VAL A 109 9.34 -3.32 -1.11
C VAL A 109 9.44 -3.11 -2.62
N SER A 110 8.57 -2.28 -3.21
CA SER A 110 8.67 -1.97 -4.64
C SER A 110 9.91 -1.16 -4.97
N TRP A 111 10.28 -0.20 -4.12
CA TRP A 111 11.49 0.59 -4.33
C TRP A 111 12.72 -0.32 -4.34
N LEU A 112 12.84 -1.28 -3.41
CA LEU A 112 13.94 -2.26 -3.40
C LEU A 112 14.04 -3.09 -4.70
N PHE A 113 12.92 -3.39 -5.35
CA PHE A 113 12.93 -4.11 -6.62
C PHE A 113 13.40 -3.27 -7.82
N PHE A 114 13.29 -1.93 -7.75
CA PHE A 114 13.49 -1.04 -8.91
C PHE A 114 14.57 0.04 -8.70
N ILE A 115 15.19 0.15 -7.52
CA ILE A 115 16.27 1.12 -7.21
C ILE A 115 17.58 0.90 -8.00
N ARG A 116 17.65 -0.11 -8.89
CA ARG A 116 18.87 -0.54 -9.59
C ARG A 116 18.73 -0.60 -11.11
N LYS A 117 17.77 0.10 -11.71
CA LYS A 117 17.69 0.25 -13.18
C LYS A 117 17.89 1.70 -13.59
#